data_AF-A0A929W9Y1-F1
#
_entry.id   AF-A0A929W9Y1-F1
#
_cell.length_a   1.000
_cell.length_b   1.000
_cell.length_c   1.000
_cell.angle_alpha   90.00
_cell.angle_beta   90.00
_cell.angle_gamma   90.00
#
_symmetry.space_group_name_H-M   'P 1'
#
loop_
_entity.id
_entity.type
_entity.pdbx_description
1 polymer ?
#
loop_
_entity_poly.entity_id
_entity_poly.type
_entity_poly.pdbx_seq_one_letter_code
_entity_poly.pdbx_strand_id
1 'polypeptide(L)'
;MSGLQSYLRLFDDQRSLLESHSCAALNGHRDEARSFLAGVDFPHRKTERYRNTDAAALFAGNYATDFTRTLDALRPGDDRGCTVPHLPTVPVHVINDVVVPPVGEVQLPEGVQLLTLCQAAAEHPEWLERYYDRAAHHEPANQHKHADREERDVVTRLNTLFVQDGLLIHVAAGVRMERTVQVVLRSRSDVDLLSHRRLLIVAEAGASVNVLVCEHADGTCRYLTTQVTEIYAGEDAAVSVYTL
;
A
#
# COMPACT_ATOMS: atom_id res chain seq x y z
N MET A 1 27.26 -6.91 5.86
CA MET A 1 26.45 -5.73 5.50
C MET A 1 25.09 -5.94 6.14
N SER A 2 24.51 -4.94 6.81
CA SER A 2 23.17 -5.09 7.37
C SER A 2 22.16 -5.25 6.23
N GLY A 3 21.05 -5.97 6.46
CA GLY A 3 20.05 -6.24 5.42
C GLY A 3 19.52 -4.96 4.77
N LEU A 4 19.34 -3.89 5.57
CA LEU A 4 18.83 -2.61 5.09
C LEU A 4 19.78 -1.92 4.10
N GLN A 5 21.10 -2.00 4.32
CA GLN A 5 22.09 -1.41 3.41
C GLN A 5 22.06 -2.07 2.02
N SER A 6 21.72 -3.36 1.93
CA SER A 6 21.53 -4.03 0.64
C SER A 6 20.32 -3.44 -0.11
N TYR A 7 19.22 -3.15 0.59
CA TYR A 7 18.06 -2.48 -0.02
C TYR A 7 18.37 -1.06 -0.45
N LEU A 8 19.11 -0.28 0.34
CA LEU A 8 19.50 1.08 -0.07
C LEU A 8 20.33 1.09 -1.36
N ARG A 9 21.25 0.12 -1.51
CA ARG A 9 22.00 -0.05 -2.75
C ARG A 9 21.11 -0.48 -3.91
N LEU A 10 20.21 -1.43 -3.69
CA LEU A 10 19.23 -1.84 -4.71
C LEU A 10 18.41 -0.63 -5.20
N PHE A 11 17.97 0.23 -4.28
CA PHE A 11 17.29 1.46 -4.65
C PHE A 11 18.19 2.38 -5.48
N ASP A 12 19.42 2.64 -5.04
CA ASP A 12 20.36 3.50 -5.78
C ASP A 12 20.64 2.98 -7.19
N ASP A 13 20.85 1.67 -7.32
CA ASP A 13 21.17 1.00 -8.59
C ASP A 13 19.98 0.98 -9.57
N GLN A 14 18.75 0.90 -9.04
CA GLN A 14 17.52 0.77 -9.84
C GLN A 14 16.65 2.03 -9.84
N ARG A 15 17.13 3.14 -9.26
CA ARG A 15 16.35 4.37 -9.02
C ARG A 15 15.63 4.86 -10.27
N SER A 16 16.35 4.96 -11.39
CA SER A 16 15.77 5.49 -12.63
C SER A 16 14.64 4.62 -13.17
N LEU A 17 14.77 3.28 -13.08
CA LEU A 17 13.73 2.34 -13.50
C LEU A 17 12.50 2.45 -12.58
N LEU A 18 12.74 2.49 -11.28
CA LEU A 18 11.67 2.59 -10.28
C LEU A 18 10.90 3.91 -10.44
N GLU A 19 11.60 5.03 -10.61
CA GLU A 19 11.02 6.36 -10.82
C GLU A 19 10.27 6.50 -12.14
N SER A 20 10.71 5.85 -13.22
CA SER A 20 10.02 5.91 -14.52
C SER A 20 8.71 5.12 -14.55
N HIS A 21 8.54 4.16 -13.64
CA HIS A 21 7.32 3.35 -13.48
C HIS A 21 6.44 3.86 -12.31
N SER A 22 6.59 5.11 -11.91
CA SER A 22 5.84 5.76 -10.84
C SER A 22 5.47 7.20 -11.22
N CYS A 23 4.94 8.00 -10.29
CA CYS A 23 4.56 9.38 -10.51
C CYS A 23 5.35 10.35 -9.63
N ALA A 24 5.35 11.63 -10.01
CA ALA A 24 6.09 12.68 -9.30
C ALA A 24 5.71 12.79 -7.82
N ALA A 25 4.42 12.62 -7.49
CA ALA A 25 3.93 12.67 -6.12
C ALA A 25 4.59 11.59 -5.23
N LEU A 26 4.74 10.36 -5.71
CA LEU A 26 5.40 9.28 -4.97
C LEU A 26 6.92 9.46 -4.97
N ASN A 27 7.50 9.81 -6.13
CA ASN A 27 8.94 10.02 -6.29
C ASN A 27 9.46 11.10 -5.33
N GLY A 28 8.67 12.16 -5.08
CA GLY A 28 9.04 13.28 -4.21
C GLY A 28 9.36 12.91 -2.76
N HIS A 29 8.88 11.78 -2.26
CA HIS A 29 9.11 11.34 -0.88
C HIS A 29 10.32 10.41 -0.72
N ARG A 30 10.91 9.93 -1.83
CA ARG A 30 11.94 8.88 -1.79
C ARG A 30 13.27 9.36 -1.22
N ASP A 31 13.71 10.57 -1.55
CA ASP A 31 14.98 11.10 -1.05
C ASP A 31 14.97 11.24 0.48
N GLU A 32 13.85 11.69 1.04
CA GLU A 32 13.69 11.79 2.48
C GLU A 32 13.58 10.41 3.15
N ALA A 33 12.87 9.47 2.53
CA ALA A 33 12.81 8.09 3.01
C ALA A 33 14.20 7.43 3.01
N ARG A 34 14.94 7.58 1.90
CA ARG A 34 16.31 7.08 1.74
C ARG A 34 17.25 7.70 2.77
N SER A 35 17.18 9.02 2.97
CA SER A 35 18.02 9.74 3.95
C SER A 35 17.80 9.23 5.37
N PHE A 36 16.54 9.05 5.77
CA PHE A 36 16.20 8.46 7.06
C PHE A 36 16.76 7.04 7.20
N LEU A 37 16.52 6.18 6.21
CA LEU A 37 16.91 4.77 6.25
C LEU A 37 18.44 4.56 6.29
N ALA A 38 19.23 5.52 5.77
CA ALA A 38 20.69 5.45 5.83
C ALA A 38 21.27 5.52 7.25
N GLY A 39 20.53 6.10 8.20
CA GLY A 39 20.96 6.30 9.59
C GLY A 39 20.47 5.24 10.58
N VAL A 40 19.75 4.21 10.11
CA VAL A 40 19.11 3.19 10.96
C VAL A 40 19.41 1.79 10.43
N ASP A 41 19.02 0.77 11.22
CA ASP A 41 19.02 -0.64 10.81
C ASP A 41 17.60 -1.20 10.87
N PHE A 42 17.40 -2.38 10.25
CA PHE A 42 16.13 -3.08 10.43
C PHE A 42 15.88 -3.38 11.92
N PRO A 43 14.64 -3.17 12.38
CA PRO A 43 14.29 -3.48 13.75
C PRO A 43 14.30 -4.99 13.98
N HIS A 44 14.55 -5.38 15.22
CA HIS A 44 14.62 -6.78 15.64
C HIS A 44 13.93 -6.92 17.00
N ARG A 45 13.92 -8.13 17.56
CA ARG A 45 13.21 -8.43 18.83
C ARG A 45 13.64 -7.63 20.07
N LYS A 46 14.73 -6.86 20.01
CA LYS A 46 15.12 -5.94 21.11
C LYS A 46 14.61 -4.51 20.90
N THR A 47 14.17 -4.16 19.69
CA THR A 47 13.45 -2.91 19.43
C THR A 47 12.05 -3.05 20.01
N GLU A 48 11.62 -2.11 20.85
CA GLU A 48 10.37 -2.23 21.63
C GLU A 48 9.15 -2.54 20.76
N ARG A 49 8.94 -1.77 19.67
CA ARG A 49 7.85 -1.95 18.71
C ARG A 49 7.86 -3.32 18.01
N TYR A 50 9.03 -3.97 17.96
CA TYR A 50 9.27 -5.23 17.25
C TYR A 50 9.59 -6.38 18.21
N ARG A 51 9.26 -6.27 19.51
CA ARG A 51 9.59 -7.29 20.53
C ARG A 51 9.23 -8.71 20.12
N ASN A 52 8.14 -8.88 19.38
CA ASN A 52 7.62 -10.18 18.94
C ASN A 52 7.94 -10.53 17.48
N THR A 53 8.54 -9.60 16.71
CA THR A 53 8.76 -9.73 15.27
C THR A 53 10.19 -9.37 14.91
N ASP A 54 10.92 -10.29 14.28
CA ASP A 54 12.28 -10.03 13.82
C ASP A 54 12.26 -9.56 12.36
N ALA A 55 12.11 -8.24 12.13
CA ALA A 55 12.07 -7.71 10.77
C ALA A 55 13.40 -7.93 10.04
N ALA A 56 14.53 -7.73 10.73
CA ALA A 56 15.85 -7.98 10.16
C ALA A 56 15.98 -9.42 9.61
N ALA A 57 15.46 -10.42 10.32
CA ALA A 57 15.47 -11.81 9.85
C ALA A 57 14.51 -12.05 8.66
N LEU A 58 13.33 -11.42 8.66
CA LEU A 58 12.36 -11.53 7.55
C LEU A 58 12.94 -10.93 6.26
N PHE A 59 13.51 -9.73 6.34
CA PHE A 59 14.12 -9.02 5.20
C PHE A 59 15.48 -9.59 4.75
N ALA A 60 16.05 -10.56 5.47
CA ALA A 60 17.27 -11.24 5.05
C ALA A 60 17.03 -12.32 3.97
N GLY A 61 15.77 -12.63 3.64
CA GLY A 61 15.43 -13.58 2.58
C GLY A 61 15.86 -13.10 1.19
N ASN A 62 16.15 -14.05 0.30
CA ASN A 62 16.49 -13.76 -1.09
C ASN A 62 15.21 -13.58 -1.91
N TYR A 63 14.63 -12.39 -1.85
CA TYR A 63 13.42 -12.03 -2.59
C TYR A 63 13.75 -11.27 -3.86
N ALA A 64 13.09 -11.62 -4.97
CA ALA A 64 13.07 -10.78 -6.16
C ALA A 64 12.18 -9.54 -5.93
N THR A 65 12.41 -8.50 -6.73
CA THR A 65 11.57 -7.31 -6.85
C THR A 65 11.28 -7.07 -8.32
N ASP A 66 10.05 -6.72 -8.68
CA ASP A 66 9.67 -6.39 -10.05
C ASP A 66 9.39 -4.89 -10.19
N PHE A 67 10.41 -4.12 -10.60
CA PHE A 67 10.25 -2.69 -10.86
C PHE A 67 9.65 -2.38 -12.24
N THR A 68 9.61 -3.36 -13.13
CA THR A 68 8.97 -3.22 -14.46
C THR A 68 7.46 -3.38 -14.37
N ARG A 69 6.97 -3.94 -13.26
CA ARG A 69 5.55 -4.18 -12.97
C ARG A 69 4.90 -5.02 -14.06
N THR A 70 5.67 -5.98 -14.58
CA THR A 70 5.23 -6.79 -15.71
C THR A 70 4.38 -7.92 -15.18
N LEU A 71 3.09 -7.86 -15.51
CA LEU A 71 2.09 -8.86 -15.14
C LEU A 71 2.21 -10.15 -15.99
N ASP A 72 3.43 -10.57 -16.34
CA ASP A 72 3.73 -11.67 -17.28
C ASP A 72 3.11 -13.02 -16.86
N ALA A 73 2.82 -13.19 -15.57
CA ALA A 73 2.23 -14.41 -15.03
C ALA A 73 0.69 -14.39 -14.96
N LEU A 74 0.00 -13.32 -15.40
CA LEU A 74 -1.46 -13.30 -15.43
C LEU A 74 -1.98 -14.21 -16.54
N ARG A 75 -2.19 -15.49 -16.22
CA ARG A 75 -3.04 -16.36 -17.04
C ARG A 75 -4.46 -15.76 -17.05
N PRO A 76 -5.02 -15.39 -18.22
CA PRO A 76 -6.40 -14.97 -18.31
C PRO A 76 -7.31 -16.09 -17.76
N GLY A 77 -8.19 -15.76 -16.79
CA GLY A 77 -9.22 -16.68 -16.29
C GLY A 77 -8.88 -17.54 -15.05
N ASP A 78 -7.82 -17.24 -14.31
CA ASP A 78 -7.59 -17.82 -12.96
C ASP A 78 -7.93 -16.80 -11.85
N ASP A 79 -8.89 -15.95 -12.12
CA ASP A 79 -9.42 -14.91 -11.24
C ASP A 79 -10.29 -15.47 -10.10
N ARG A 80 -10.11 -16.76 -9.73
CA ARG A 80 -10.91 -17.51 -8.74
C ARG A 80 -11.52 -16.54 -7.73
N GLY A 81 -12.77 -16.17 -8.02
CA GLY A 81 -13.37 -14.98 -7.45
C GLY A 81 -13.31 -15.07 -5.95
N CYS A 82 -12.67 -14.09 -5.31
CA CYS A 82 -12.88 -13.90 -3.88
C CYS A 82 -14.31 -13.40 -3.74
N THR A 83 -15.25 -14.34 -3.64
CA THR A 83 -16.68 -14.04 -3.47
C THR A 83 -17.02 -14.24 -2.02
N VAL A 84 -17.64 -13.23 -1.42
CA VAL A 84 -18.17 -13.34 -0.07
C VAL A 84 -19.67 -13.59 -0.17
N PRO A 85 -20.16 -14.77 0.24
CA PRO A 85 -21.59 -15.08 0.16
C PRO A 85 -22.42 -14.00 0.87
N HIS A 86 -23.51 -13.58 0.21
CA HIS A 86 -24.48 -12.61 0.74
C HIS A 86 -23.94 -11.19 1.00
N LEU A 87 -22.75 -10.83 0.50
CA LEU A 87 -22.23 -9.47 0.54
C LEU A 87 -22.11 -8.90 -0.87
N PRO A 88 -22.86 -7.86 -1.24
CA PRO A 88 -22.68 -7.20 -2.54
C PRO A 88 -21.37 -6.40 -2.53
N THR A 89 -20.44 -6.79 -3.39
CA THR A 89 -19.11 -6.18 -3.48
C THR A 89 -18.83 -5.52 -4.83
N VAL A 90 -17.91 -4.58 -4.83
CA VAL A 90 -17.19 -4.07 -6.01
C VAL A 90 -15.74 -4.52 -5.88
N PRO A 91 -15.30 -5.56 -6.60
CA PRO A 91 -13.94 -6.08 -6.48
C PRO A 91 -12.94 -5.16 -7.20
N VAL A 92 -11.83 -4.88 -6.52
CA VAL A 92 -10.63 -4.28 -7.09
C VAL A 92 -9.47 -5.19 -6.77
N HIS A 93 -8.78 -5.68 -7.81
CA HIS A 93 -7.68 -6.63 -7.64
C HIS A 93 -6.36 -5.89 -7.57
N VAL A 94 -5.50 -6.31 -6.64
CA VAL A 94 -4.10 -5.90 -6.59
C VAL A 94 -3.25 -7.14 -6.63
N ILE A 95 -2.50 -7.32 -7.71
CA ILE A 95 -1.62 -8.47 -7.91
C ILE A 95 -0.20 -8.02 -7.60
N ASN A 96 0.40 -8.61 -6.57
CA ASN A 96 1.65 -8.12 -5.98
C ASN A 96 1.52 -6.65 -5.56
N ASP A 97 2.04 -5.70 -6.32
CA ASP A 97 1.97 -4.25 -6.09
C ASP A 97 1.27 -3.49 -7.25
N VAL A 98 0.64 -4.22 -8.17
CA VAL A 98 -0.01 -3.67 -9.36
C VAL A 98 -1.53 -3.71 -9.18
N VAL A 99 -2.15 -2.54 -9.21
CA VAL A 99 -3.61 -2.41 -9.23
C VAL A 99 -4.10 -2.81 -10.61
N VAL A 100 -4.98 -3.80 -10.67
CA VAL A 100 -5.58 -4.30 -11.91
C VAL A 100 -6.94 -3.63 -12.08
N PRO A 101 -7.17 -2.93 -13.21
CA PRO A 101 -8.47 -2.37 -13.51
C PRO A 101 -9.57 -3.45 -13.48
N PRO A 102 -10.76 -3.14 -12.97
CA PRO A 102 -11.86 -4.09 -12.98
C PRO A 102 -12.21 -4.50 -14.42
N VAL A 103 -12.54 -5.79 -14.61
CA VAL A 103 -12.98 -6.32 -15.90
C VAL A 103 -14.48 -6.04 -16.06
N GLY A 104 -14.83 -5.21 -17.04
CA GLY A 104 -16.22 -4.83 -17.35
C GLY A 104 -16.65 -3.48 -16.76
N GLU A 105 -17.88 -3.05 -17.06
CA GLU A 105 -18.43 -1.80 -16.54
C GLU A 105 -18.86 -1.94 -15.08
N VAL A 106 -18.04 -1.42 -14.17
CA VAL A 106 -18.43 -1.22 -12.77
C VAL A 106 -19.03 0.18 -12.65
N GLN A 107 -20.35 0.25 -12.52
CA GLN A 107 -21.03 1.52 -12.23
C GLN A 107 -20.81 1.90 -10.78
N LEU A 108 -20.01 2.93 -10.49
CA LEU A 108 -19.85 3.48 -9.14
C LEU A 108 -20.89 4.58 -8.89
N PRO A 109 -21.34 4.81 -7.64
CA PRO A 109 -22.11 6.01 -7.31
C PRO A 109 -21.36 7.27 -7.73
N GLU A 110 -22.08 8.30 -8.16
CA GLU A 110 -21.48 9.60 -8.45
C GLU A 110 -20.73 10.12 -7.23
N GLY A 111 -19.48 10.56 -7.42
CA GLY A 111 -18.59 10.99 -6.34
C GLY A 111 -17.80 9.88 -5.65
N VAL A 112 -17.88 8.62 -6.12
CA VAL A 112 -16.96 7.54 -5.71
C VAL A 112 -15.93 7.30 -6.81
N GLN A 113 -14.65 7.31 -6.47
CA GLN A 113 -13.55 7.00 -7.37
C GLN A 113 -12.64 5.90 -6.82
N LEU A 114 -12.31 4.95 -7.70
CA LEU A 114 -11.35 3.87 -7.45
C LEU A 114 -10.25 4.01 -8.50
N LEU A 115 -9.13 4.63 -8.11
CA LEU A 115 -8.03 4.98 -9.02
C LEU A 115 -6.73 4.39 -8.51
N THR A 116 -5.73 4.25 -9.38
CA THR A 116 -4.36 4.11 -8.87
C THR A 116 -3.85 5.45 -8.33
N LEU A 117 -2.84 5.44 -7.46
CA LEU A 117 -2.21 6.67 -6.97
C LEU A 117 -1.58 7.47 -8.13
N CYS A 118 -1.00 6.78 -9.11
CA CYS A 118 -0.45 7.42 -10.30
C CYS A 118 -1.53 8.06 -11.19
N GLN A 119 -2.69 7.41 -11.36
CA GLN A 119 -3.84 8.01 -12.05
C GLN A 119 -4.36 9.24 -11.31
N ALA A 120 -4.58 9.11 -10.00
CA ALA A 120 -5.01 10.22 -9.17
C ALA A 120 -3.99 11.37 -9.16
N ALA A 121 -2.69 11.10 -9.24
CA ALA A 121 -1.68 12.16 -9.35
C ALA A 121 -1.77 12.95 -10.66
N ALA A 122 -2.28 12.33 -11.74
CA ALA A 122 -2.47 12.99 -13.02
C ALA A 122 -3.82 13.73 -13.12
N GLU A 123 -4.87 13.17 -12.53
CA GLU A 123 -6.25 13.67 -12.66
C GLU A 123 -6.68 14.58 -11.49
N HIS A 124 -6.18 14.29 -10.29
CA HIS A 124 -6.54 14.91 -9.00
C HIS A 124 -5.30 15.12 -8.10
N PRO A 125 -4.28 15.87 -8.57
CA PRO A 125 -3.01 16.03 -7.84
C PRO A 125 -3.19 16.57 -6.41
N GLU A 126 -4.23 17.37 -6.18
CA GLU A 126 -4.58 17.94 -4.88
C GLU A 126 -4.87 16.88 -3.81
N TRP A 127 -5.33 15.68 -4.20
CA TRP A 127 -5.59 14.60 -3.25
C TRP A 127 -4.30 13.97 -2.75
N LEU A 128 -3.32 13.77 -3.64
CA LEU A 128 -2.02 13.22 -3.25
C LEU A 128 -1.28 14.23 -2.37
N GLU A 129 -1.30 15.51 -2.74
CA GLU A 129 -0.71 16.56 -1.90
C GLU A 129 -1.33 16.59 -0.50
N ARG A 130 -2.64 16.42 -0.40
CA ARG A 130 -3.36 16.49 0.87
C ARG A 130 -3.24 15.23 1.73
N TYR A 131 -3.18 14.05 1.13
CA TYR A 131 -3.40 12.80 1.86
C TYR A 131 -2.29 11.75 1.75
N TYR A 132 -1.48 11.75 0.69
CA TYR A 132 -0.44 10.73 0.53
C TYR A 132 0.75 11.01 1.46
N ASP A 133 1.20 9.99 2.18
CA ASP A 133 2.33 10.06 3.11
C ASP A 133 2.18 11.24 4.08
N ARG A 134 0.99 11.41 4.68
CA ARG A 134 0.76 12.37 5.77
C ARG A 134 0.57 11.64 7.09
N ALA A 135 -0.39 10.73 7.15
CA ALA A 135 -0.63 9.88 8.31
C ALA A 135 0.49 8.85 8.50
N ALA A 136 1.08 8.35 7.41
CA ALA A 136 2.20 7.41 7.48
C ALA A 136 3.56 8.07 7.76
N HIS A 137 3.66 9.39 7.59
CA HIS A 137 4.93 10.11 7.66
C HIS A 137 5.46 10.24 9.08
N HIS A 138 4.55 10.38 10.04
CA HIS A 138 4.87 10.50 11.45
C HIS A 138 4.05 9.49 12.25
N GLU A 139 4.65 8.90 13.27
CA GLU A 139 3.86 8.18 14.26
C GLU A 139 2.99 9.17 15.06
N PRO A 140 1.67 8.94 15.19
CA PRO A 140 0.84 9.77 16.04
C PRO A 140 1.28 9.62 17.50
N ALA A 141 1.35 10.74 18.21
CA ALA A 141 1.62 10.75 19.65
C ALA A 141 0.60 9.85 20.37
N ASN A 142 1.08 8.77 20.99
CA ASN A 142 0.28 7.90 21.83
C ASN A 142 0.19 8.51 23.24
N GLN A 143 -1.04 8.69 23.75
CA GLN A 143 -1.31 9.25 25.08
C GLN A 143 -0.60 8.53 26.24
N HIS A 144 -0.13 7.29 26.01
CA HIS A 144 0.57 6.45 26.98
C HIS A 144 2.09 6.39 26.80
N LYS A 145 2.67 7.06 25.80
CA LYS A 145 4.13 7.23 25.70
C LYS A 145 4.48 8.69 25.92
N HIS A 146 5.05 8.99 27.08
CA HIS A 146 5.83 10.20 27.26
C HIS A 146 7.12 10.07 26.44
N ALA A 147 7.09 10.49 25.17
CA ALA A 147 8.31 10.68 24.41
C ALA A 147 8.09 11.67 23.27
N ASP A 148 8.90 12.74 23.27
CA ASP A 148 9.18 13.65 22.16
C ASP A 148 9.83 12.90 20.99
N ARG A 149 9.14 11.90 20.43
CA ARG A 149 9.68 11.04 19.39
C ARG A 149 8.70 11.00 18.22
N GLU A 150 8.98 11.87 17.24
CA GLU A 150 8.66 11.63 15.84
C GLU A 150 9.44 10.39 15.35
N GLU A 151 9.15 9.21 15.92
CA GLU A 151 9.75 7.97 15.45
C GLU A 151 9.07 7.61 14.12
N ARG A 152 9.85 7.63 13.05
CA ARG A 152 9.43 7.07 11.75
C ARG A 152 9.71 5.57 11.76
N ASP A 153 8.73 4.76 11.39
CA ASP A 153 8.94 3.31 11.33
C ASP A 153 9.78 2.90 10.10
N VAL A 154 10.78 2.07 10.32
CA VAL A 154 11.73 1.63 9.28
C VAL A 154 11.04 0.88 8.15
N VAL A 155 10.06 0.03 8.43
CA VAL A 155 9.35 -0.76 7.41
C VAL A 155 8.40 0.14 6.62
N THR A 156 7.74 1.09 7.27
CA THR A 156 6.93 2.13 6.59
C THR A 156 7.77 2.97 5.64
N ARG A 157 8.95 3.43 6.07
CA ARG A 157 9.84 4.24 5.21
C ARG A 157 10.46 3.41 4.09
N LEU A 158 10.73 2.12 4.32
CA LEU A 158 11.13 1.21 3.23
C LEU A 158 10.02 1.07 2.18
N ASN A 159 8.75 0.97 2.61
CA ASN A 159 7.61 0.98 1.68
C ASN A 159 7.57 2.30 0.88
N THR A 160 7.68 3.47 1.53
CA THR A 160 7.73 4.77 0.84
C THR A 160 8.92 4.87 -0.14
N LEU A 161 10.06 4.27 0.18
CA LEU A 161 11.23 4.25 -0.72
C LEU A 161 10.97 3.47 -2.02
N PHE A 162 10.27 2.33 -1.93
CA PHE A 162 10.13 1.39 -3.06
C PHE A 162 8.75 1.39 -3.72
N VAL A 163 7.72 1.98 -3.13
CA VAL A 163 6.38 2.00 -3.71
C VAL A 163 6.37 2.73 -5.06
N GLN A 164 5.77 2.09 -6.06
CA GLN A 164 5.64 2.64 -7.42
C GLN A 164 4.22 3.11 -7.73
N ASP A 165 3.20 2.50 -7.10
CA ASP A 165 1.80 2.89 -7.21
C ASP A 165 1.01 2.36 -5.99
N GLY A 166 -0.30 2.57 -5.97
CA GLY A 166 -1.20 2.03 -4.96
C GLY A 166 -2.65 2.20 -5.34
N LEU A 167 -3.56 1.73 -4.50
CA LEU A 167 -5.00 1.92 -4.70
C LEU A 167 -5.49 3.12 -3.88
N LEU A 168 -6.16 4.06 -4.56
CA LEU A 168 -6.95 5.13 -3.96
C LEU A 168 -8.43 4.76 -4.00
N ILE A 169 -9.09 4.86 -2.84
CA ILE A 169 -10.54 4.84 -2.71
C ILE A 169 -10.95 6.22 -2.20
N HIS A 170 -11.58 7.03 -3.04
CA HIS A 170 -12.09 8.36 -2.68
C HIS A 170 -13.62 8.37 -2.71
N VAL A 171 -14.24 8.88 -1.65
CA VAL A 171 -15.69 9.09 -1.53
C VAL A 171 -15.95 10.54 -1.17
N ALA A 172 -16.59 11.26 -2.10
CA ALA A 172 -16.90 12.68 -1.98
C ALA A 172 -17.89 12.98 -0.83
N ALA A 173 -17.94 14.25 -0.43
CA ALA A 173 -18.71 14.68 0.73
C ALA A 173 -20.20 14.33 0.60
N GLY A 174 -20.79 13.79 1.67
CA GLY A 174 -22.18 13.36 1.72
C GLY A 174 -22.52 12.12 0.87
N VAL A 175 -21.56 11.53 0.16
CA VAL A 175 -21.79 10.35 -0.70
C VAL A 175 -21.72 9.07 0.12
N ARG A 176 -22.65 8.14 -0.16
CA ARG A 176 -22.72 6.83 0.47
C ARG A 176 -22.46 5.72 -0.54
N MET A 177 -21.41 4.96 -0.29
CA MET A 177 -21.07 3.76 -1.05
C MET A 177 -21.77 2.54 -0.43
N GLU A 178 -22.95 2.19 -0.95
CA GLU A 178 -23.78 1.10 -0.40
C GLU A 178 -23.16 -0.29 -0.59
N ARG A 179 -22.48 -0.53 -1.73
CA ARG A 179 -21.76 -1.79 -1.97
C ARG A 179 -20.39 -1.73 -1.30
N THR A 180 -19.92 -2.86 -0.79
CA THR A 180 -18.59 -2.92 -0.18
C THR A 180 -17.51 -2.90 -1.25
N VAL A 181 -16.53 -2.01 -1.15
CA VAL A 181 -15.34 -2.07 -2.00
C VAL A 181 -14.48 -3.23 -1.52
N GLN A 182 -14.31 -4.26 -2.35
CA GLN A 182 -13.57 -5.46 -2.00
C GLN A 182 -12.18 -5.40 -2.63
N VAL A 183 -11.16 -5.09 -1.83
CA VAL A 183 -9.77 -5.07 -2.26
C VAL A 183 -9.22 -6.49 -2.17
N VAL A 184 -9.06 -7.15 -3.30
CA VAL A 184 -8.52 -8.51 -3.40
C VAL A 184 -7.02 -8.42 -3.65
N LEU A 185 -6.24 -8.56 -2.57
CA LEU A 185 -4.80 -8.59 -2.61
C LEU A 185 -4.34 -10.02 -2.89
N ARG A 186 -3.52 -10.21 -3.94
CA ARG A 186 -3.05 -11.55 -4.33
C ARG A 186 -1.56 -11.51 -4.62
N SER A 187 -0.80 -12.31 -3.90
CA SER A 187 0.63 -12.51 -4.13
C SER A 187 0.83 -13.68 -5.09
N ARG A 188 1.53 -13.46 -6.21
CA ARG A 188 1.75 -14.47 -7.26
C ARG A 188 3.11 -14.27 -7.92
N SER A 189 3.93 -15.31 -7.91
CA SER A 189 5.25 -15.34 -8.54
C SER A 189 5.76 -16.78 -8.68
N ASP A 190 6.60 -17.04 -9.68
CA ASP A 190 7.34 -18.31 -9.81
C ASP A 190 8.65 -18.30 -9.00
N VAL A 191 8.95 -17.20 -8.31
CA VAL A 191 10.10 -17.01 -7.40
C VAL A 191 9.67 -16.33 -6.10
N ASP A 192 10.47 -16.43 -5.05
CA ASP A 192 10.26 -15.66 -3.82
C ASP A 192 10.25 -14.15 -4.14
N LEU A 193 9.22 -13.43 -3.69
CA LEU A 193 8.97 -12.04 -4.12
C LEU A 193 8.76 -11.11 -2.93
N LEU A 194 9.35 -9.91 -3.02
CA LEU A 194 9.06 -8.76 -2.16
C LEU A 194 8.17 -7.77 -2.92
N SER A 195 7.05 -7.39 -2.31
CA SER A 195 6.15 -6.37 -2.86
C SER A 195 5.85 -5.24 -1.88
N HIS A 196 5.65 -4.03 -2.41
CA HIS A 196 5.38 -2.82 -1.61
C HIS A 196 4.02 -2.26 -2.02
N ARG A 197 3.01 -2.44 -1.16
CA ARG A 197 1.62 -2.02 -1.41
C ARG A 197 1.30 -0.73 -0.67
N ARG A 198 0.46 0.10 -1.29
CA ARG A 198 -0.10 1.30 -0.67
C ARG A 198 -1.61 1.33 -0.92
N LEU A 199 -2.37 1.53 0.16
CA LEU A 199 -3.81 1.76 0.10
C LEU A 199 -4.08 3.14 0.70
N LEU A 200 -4.79 3.99 -0.02
CA LEU A 200 -5.22 5.31 0.45
C LEU A 200 -6.75 5.34 0.41
N ILE A 201 -7.38 5.49 1.57
CA ILE A 201 -8.83 5.51 1.70
C ILE A 201 -9.24 6.88 2.24
N VAL A 202 -10.03 7.61 1.47
CA VAL A 202 -10.49 8.95 1.80
C VAL A 202 -12.01 8.98 1.72
N ALA A 203 -12.64 9.27 2.85
CA ALA A 203 -14.05 9.62 2.93
C ALA A 203 -14.15 11.07 3.39
N GLU A 204 -14.62 11.96 2.51
CA GLU A 204 -14.82 13.37 2.83
C GLU A 204 -15.98 13.56 3.83
N ALA A 205 -16.27 14.79 4.25
CA ALA A 205 -17.27 15.06 5.29
C ALA A 205 -18.65 14.43 4.98
N GLY A 206 -19.23 13.73 5.95
CA GLY A 206 -20.51 13.03 5.83
C GLY A 206 -20.51 11.83 4.86
N ALA A 207 -19.37 11.44 4.29
CA ALA A 207 -19.28 10.31 3.37
C ALA A 207 -19.30 8.97 4.11
N SER A 208 -19.68 7.89 3.43
CA SER A 208 -19.59 6.55 4.03
C SER A 208 -19.16 5.46 3.05
N VAL A 209 -18.29 4.57 3.52
CA VAL A 209 -17.74 3.45 2.72
C VAL A 209 -17.41 2.25 3.61
N ASN A 210 -17.71 1.07 3.08
CA ASN A 210 -17.25 -0.20 3.61
C ASN A 210 -16.16 -0.76 2.69
N VAL A 211 -15.01 -1.11 3.26
CA VAL A 211 -13.89 -1.72 2.54
C VAL A 211 -13.61 -3.09 3.14
N LEU A 212 -13.58 -4.11 2.29
CA LEU A 212 -13.18 -5.46 2.65
C LEU A 212 -11.86 -5.77 1.97
N VAL A 213 -10.82 -6.04 2.75
CA VAL A 213 -9.51 -6.44 2.27
C VAL A 213 -9.38 -7.95 2.42
N CYS A 214 -9.21 -8.66 1.31
CA CYS A 214 -8.96 -10.10 1.31
C CYS A 214 -7.54 -10.35 0.84
N GLU A 215 -6.76 -11.10 1.62
CA GLU A 215 -5.39 -11.46 1.24
C GLU A 215 -5.26 -12.92 0.79
N HIS A 216 -4.63 -13.11 -0.36
CA HIS A 216 -4.34 -14.41 -0.95
C HIS A 216 -2.86 -14.50 -1.32
N ALA A 217 -2.30 -15.71 -1.18
CA ALA A 217 -0.98 -16.06 -1.68
C ALA A 217 -1.12 -17.32 -2.52
N ASP A 218 -0.72 -17.24 -3.80
CA ASP A 218 -0.82 -18.34 -4.73
C ASP A 218 0.50 -19.13 -4.81
N GLY A 219 0.40 -20.43 -5.06
CA GLY A 219 1.57 -21.30 -5.23
C GLY A 219 2.28 -21.59 -3.91
N THR A 220 3.57 -21.92 -4.00
CA THR A 220 4.40 -22.36 -2.85
C THR A 220 5.63 -21.48 -2.60
N CYS A 221 5.80 -20.41 -3.38
CA CYS A 221 6.86 -19.42 -3.18
C CYS A 221 6.64 -18.62 -1.90
N ARG A 222 7.71 -18.04 -1.36
CA ARG A 222 7.64 -17.16 -0.20
C ARG A 222 7.39 -15.74 -0.66
N TYR A 223 6.37 -15.11 -0.09
CA TYR A 223 6.06 -13.70 -0.32
C TYR A 223 6.39 -12.91 0.93
N LEU A 224 7.11 -11.80 0.75
CA LEU A 224 7.23 -10.75 1.76
C LEU A 224 6.50 -9.53 1.22
N THR A 225 5.56 -8.99 1.99
CA THR A 225 4.81 -7.80 1.58
C THR A 225 4.95 -6.75 2.66
N THR A 226 5.28 -5.53 2.25
CA THR A 226 5.04 -4.35 3.09
C THR A 226 3.78 -3.67 2.59
N GLN A 227 2.89 -3.32 3.51
CA GLN A 227 1.67 -2.59 3.18
C GLN A 227 1.52 -1.41 4.12
N VAL A 228 1.32 -0.24 3.52
CA VAL A 228 0.92 0.96 4.26
C VAL A 228 -0.50 1.33 3.83
N THR A 229 -1.37 1.49 4.81
CA THR A 229 -2.76 1.92 4.60
C THR A 229 -2.98 3.22 5.35
N GLU A 230 -3.34 4.27 4.61
CA GLU A 230 -3.70 5.57 5.17
C GLU A 230 -5.21 5.75 5.01
N ILE A 231 -5.89 6.09 6.11
CA ILE A 231 -7.35 6.25 6.15
C ILE A 231 -7.67 7.65 6.67
N TYR A 232 -8.41 8.42 5.89
CA TYR A 232 -8.91 9.73 6.25
C TYR A 232 -10.43 9.70 6.28
N ALA A 233 -10.99 9.99 7.45
CA ALA A 233 -12.43 10.16 7.65
C ALA A 233 -12.68 11.63 7.99
N GLY A 234 -13.43 12.33 7.13
CA GLY A 234 -13.89 13.69 7.37
C GLY A 234 -14.88 13.77 8.53
N GLU A 235 -15.28 14.99 8.87
CA GLU A 235 -16.32 15.23 9.87
C GLU A 235 -17.59 14.45 9.51
N ASP A 236 -18.16 13.75 10.50
CA ASP A 236 -19.34 12.88 10.34
C ASP A 236 -19.21 11.76 9.28
N ALA A 237 -18.01 11.45 8.79
CA ALA A 237 -17.78 10.36 7.85
C ALA A 237 -17.75 8.99 8.56
N ALA A 238 -18.19 7.94 7.86
CA ALA A 238 -18.18 6.57 8.36
C ALA A 238 -17.35 5.64 7.44
N VAL A 239 -16.17 5.25 7.91
CA VAL A 239 -15.29 4.30 7.20
C VAL A 239 -15.20 3.00 8.01
N SER A 240 -15.59 1.89 7.40
CA SER A 240 -15.38 0.56 7.97
C SER A 240 -14.38 -0.21 7.12
N VAL A 241 -13.32 -0.73 7.74
CA VAL A 241 -12.33 -1.58 7.07
C VAL A 241 -12.29 -2.93 7.76
N TYR A 242 -12.54 -3.98 6.99
CA TYR A 242 -12.47 -5.37 7.43
C TYR A 242 -11.33 -6.06 6.70
N THR A 243 -10.51 -6.82 7.41
CA THR A 243 -9.41 -7.60 6.82
C THR A 243 -9.62 -9.08 7.09
N LEU A 244 -9.51 -9.90 6.05
CA LEU A 244 -9.66 -11.36 6.07
C LEU A 244 -8.36 -12.06 5.65
#